data_AF-A0A7L3YB84-F1
#
_entry.id   AF-A0A7L3YB84-F1
#
_cell.length_a   1.000
_cell.length_b   1.000
_cell.length_c   1.000
_cell.angle_alpha   90.00
_cell.angle_beta   90.00
_cell.angle_gamma   90.00
#
_symmetry.space_group_name_H-M   'P 1'
#
loop_
_entity.id
_entity.type
_entity.pdbx_description
1 polymer ?
#
loop_
_entity_poly.entity_id
_entity_poly.type
_entity_poly.pdbx_seq_one_letter_code
_entity_poly.pdbx_strand_id
1 'polypeptide(L)'
;QEDYNQLRPLSYPNTDVFLICFSVVNPASYHNVQEEWVPELKVCMPNVPYVLIGTQIDLRDDPKTLARLLYMKEKPLTYEHGVKLAKEV
;
A
#
# COMPACT_ATOMS: atom_id res chain seq x y z
N GLN A 1 -0.16 -2.83 -13.12
CA GLN A 1 -1.32 -2.36 -12.34
C GLN A 1 -2.25 -1.53 -13.20
N GLU A 2 -1.70 -0.64 -14.02
CA GLU A 2 -2.42 0.28 -14.91
C GLU A 2 -3.45 -0.39 -15.83
N ASP A 3 -3.13 -1.56 -16.40
CA ASP A 3 -4.03 -2.29 -17.31
C ASP A 3 -5.38 -2.66 -16.70
N TYR A 4 -5.48 -2.72 -15.38
CA TYR A 4 -6.71 -3.09 -14.65
C TYR A 4 -7.40 -1.90 -13.99
N ASN A 5 -6.89 -0.68 -14.15
CA ASN A 5 -7.44 0.51 -13.49
C ASN A 5 -8.91 0.73 -13.83
N GLN A 6 -9.34 0.44 -15.06
CA GLN A 6 -10.73 0.61 -15.48
C GLN A 6 -11.65 -0.53 -15.00
N LEU A 7 -11.10 -1.70 -14.71
CA LEU A 7 -11.88 -2.89 -14.33
C LEU A 7 -12.04 -3.00 -12.81
N ARG A 8 -11.06 -2.53 -12.03
CA ARG A 8 -11.09 -2.62 -10.57
C ARG A 8 -12.33 -1.99 -9.92
N PRO A 9 -12.79 -0.79 -10.34
CA PRO A 9 -13.99 -0.17 -9.74
C PRO A 9 -15.26 -0.99 -9.91
N LEU A 10 -15.32 -1.88 -10.91
CA LEU A 10 -16.47 -2.77 -11.11
C LEU A 10 -16.64 -3.78 -9.97
N SER A 11 -15.59 -4.03 -9.18
CA SER A 11 -15.62 -4.94 -8.03
C SER A 11 -15.96 -4.26 -6.70
N TYR A 12 -16.11 -2.93 -6.68
CA TYR A 12 -16.33 -2.16 -5.45
C TYR A 12 -17.76 -2.17 -4.89
N PRO A 13 -18.85 -2.30 -5.70
CA PRO A 13 -20.20 -2.30 -5.16
C PRO A 13 -20.41 -3.39 -4.09
N ASN A 14 -21.18 -3.06 -3.05
CA ASN A 14 -21.47 -3.93 -1.91
C ASN A 14 -20.24 -4.34 -1.06
N THR A 15 -19.17 -3.54 -1.09
CA THR A 15 -18.03 -3.72 -0.18
C THR A 15 -18.29 -3.05 1.17
N ASP A 16 -18.14 -3.79 2.26
CA ASP A 16 -18.26 -3.26 3.63
C ASP A 16 -16.95 -2.66 4.16
N VAL A 17 -15.80 -3.16 3.68
CA VAL A 17 -14.47 -2.68 4.08
C VAL A 17 -13.43 -2.96 2.98
N PHE A 18 -12.55 -2.01 2.73
CA PHE A 18 -11.39 -2.20 1.84
C PHE A 18 -10.12 -2.49 2.63
N LEU A 19 -9.27 -3.36 2.07
CA LEU A 19 -7.91 -3.58 2.56
C LEU A 19 -6.92 -2.98 1.56
N ILE A 20 -6.22 -1.92 1.96
CA ILE A 20 -5.19 -1.29 1.13
C ILE A 20 -3.83 -1.83 1.55
N CYS A 21 -3.23 -2.63 0.68
CA CYS A 21 -1.98 -3.31 0.96
C CYS A 21 -0.80 -2.56 0.34
N PHE A 22 0.28 -2.42 1.10
CA PHE A 22 1.61 -2.07 0.59
C PHE A 22 2.62 -3.11 1.06
N SER A 23 3.76 -3.22 0.39
CA SER A 23 4.86 -4.08 0.80
C SER A 23 5.88 -3.29 1.61
N VAL A 24 6.30 -3.83 2.74
CA VAL A 24 7.30 -3.17 3.60
C VAL A 24 8.71 -3.21 2.99
N VAL A 25 8.91 -3.93 1.87
CA VAL A 25 10.18 -4.00 1.15
C VAL A 25 10.07 -3.46 -0.29
N ASN A 26 9.00 -2.71 -0.55
CA ASN A 26 8.79 -1.98 -1.80
C ASN A 26 8.26 -0.56 -1.48
N PRO A 27 9.15 0.41 -1.23
CA PRO A 27 8.77 1.79 -0.90
C PRO A 27 7.81 2.44 -1.90
N ALA A 28 7.93 2.14 -3.20
CA ALA A 28 7.00 2.66 -4.20
C ALA A 28 5.54 2.24 -3.93
N SER A 29 5.32 1.00 -3.48
CA SER A 29 3.96 0.53 -3.14
C SER A 29 3.35 1.26 -1.94
N TYR A 30 4.18 1.78 -1.03
CA TYR A 30 3.74 2.61 0.09
C TYR A 30 3.33 4.01 -0.39
N HIS A 31 4.09 4.61 -1.30
CA HIS A 31 3.75 5.90 -1.90
C HIS A 31 2.43 5.83 -2.69
N ASN A 32 2.21 4.76 -3.44
CA ASN A 32 0.96 4.53 -4.17
C ASN A 32 -0.28 4.52 -3.26
N VAL A 33 -0.16 4.24 -1.96
CA VAL A 33 -1.31 4.34 -1.04
C VAL A 33 -1.82 5.78 -0.97
N GLN A 34 -0.92 6.74 -0.83
CA GLN A 34 -1.25 8.17 -0.75
C GLN A 34 -1.60 8.76 -2.11
N GLU A 35 -0.90 8.35 -3.15
CA GLU A 35 -0.99 8.97 -4.47
C GLU A 35 -2.13 8.40 -5.32
N GLU A 36 -2.46 7.12 -5.15
CA GLU A 36 -3.39 6.40 -6.03
C GLU A 36 -4.54 5.76 -5.25
N TRP A 37 -4.26 4.86 -4.32
CA TRP A 37 -5.28 3.96 -3.76
C TRP A 37 -6.29 4.64 -2.86
N VAL A 38 -5.83 5.49 -1.93
CA VAL A 38 -6.74 6.24 -1.06
C VAL A 38 -7.55 7.28 -1.86
N PRO A 39 -6.94 8.10 -2.74
CA PRO A 39 -7.70 8.99 -3.61
C PRO A 39 -8.76 8.28 -4.45
N GLU A 40 -8.42 7.14 -5.08
CA GLU A 40 -9.38 6.36 -5.88
C GLU A 40 -10.58 5.90 -5.03
N LEU A 41 -10.34 5.31 -3.86
CA LEU A 41 -11.43 4.86 -2.98
C LEU A 41 -12.27 6.01 -2.45
N LYS A 42 -11.66 7.16 -2.14
CA LYS A 42 -12.41 8.36 -1.73
C LYS A 42 -13.32 8.91 -2.85
N VAL A 43 -12.94 8.73 -4.11
CA VAL A 43 -13.79 9.11 -5.26
C VAL A 43 -14.88 8.07 -5.51
N CYS A 44 -14.55 6.78 -5.54
CA CYS A 44 -15.49 5.74 -5.91
C CYS A 44 -16.44 5.33 -4.77
N MET A 45 -15.95 5.24 -3.54
CA MET A 45 -16.64 4.67 -2.38
C MET A 45 -16.41 5.51 -1.09
N PRO A 46 -16.78 6.80 -1.07
CA PRO A 46 -16.40 7.75 -0.01
C PRO A 46 -16.83 7.37 1.42
N ASN A 47 -17.83 6.51 1.56
CA ASN A 47 -18.42 6.14 2.86
C ASN A 47 -17.99 4.74 3.34
N VAL A 48 -17.20 4.01 2.57
CA VAL A 48 -16.75 2.66 2.96
C VAL A 48 -15.40 2.77 3.67
N PRO A 49 -15.25 2.23 4.88
CA PRO A 49 -13.99 2.28 5.61
C PRO A 49 -12.90 1.45 4.92
N TYR A 50 -11.64 1.79 5.19
CA TYR A 50 -10.49 1.00 4.75
C TYR A 50 -9.47 0.80 5.87
N VAL A 51 -8.69 -0.28 5.74
CA VAL A 51 -7.59 -0.63 6.64
C VAL A 51 -6.30 -0.71 5.85
N LEU A 52 -5.25 -0.04 6.32
CA LEU A 52 -3.91 -0.14 5.74
C LEU A 52 -3.19 -1.39 6.24
N ILE A 53 -2.59 -2.15 5.32
CA ILE A 53 -1.87 -3.39 5.62
C ILE A 53 -0.45 -3.32 5.05
N GLY A 54 0.55 -3.34 5.93
CA GLY A 54 1.94 -3.58 5.56
C GLY A 54 2.20 -5.07 5.45
N THR A 55 2.50 -5.54 4.24
CA THR A 55 2.73 -6.96 3.90
C THR A 55 4.22 -7.29 3.77
N GLN A 56 4.55 -8.59 3.69
CA GLN A 56 5.93 -9.10 3.50
C GLN A 56 6.89 -8.71 4.64
N ILE A 57 6.41 -8.74 5.88
CA ILE A 57 7.18 -8.35 7.07
C ILE A 57 8.40 -9.23 7.32
N ASP A 58 8.33 -10.50 6.91
CA ASP A 58 9.41 -11.47 6.97
C ASP A 58 10.63 -11.03 6.14
N LEU A 59 10.42 -10.23 5.09
CA LEU A 59 11.49 -9.75 4.22
C LEU A 59 12.23 -8.53 4.76
N ARG A 60 11.81 -7.92 5.88
CA ARG A 60 12.52 -6.77 6.48
C ARG A 60 13.95 -7.13 6.89
N ASP A 61 14.16 -8.38 7.30
CA ASP A 61 15.44 -8.87 7.77
C ASP A 61 16.09 -9.87 6.78
N ASP A 62 15.47 -10.11 5.62
CA ASP A 62 16.00 -11.02 4.60
C ASP A 62 17.26 -10.42 3.94
N PRO A 63 18.43 -11.09 4.03
CA PRO A 63 19.69 -10.55 3.52
C PRO A 63 19.67 -10.22 2.02
N LYS A 64 18.98 -11.04 1.21
CA LYS A 64 18.89 -10.82 -0.23
C LYS A 64 18.07 -9.58 -0.55
N THR A 65 16.95 -9.42 0.14
CA THR A 65 16.08 -8.25 0.01
C THR A 65 16.77 -6.97 0.48
N LEU A 66 17.47 -7.03 1.61
CA LEU A 66 18.26 -5.91 2.11
C LEU A 66 19.38 -5.50 1.14
N ALA A 67 20.11 -6.46 0.56
CA ALA A 67 21.15 -6.16 -0.43
C ALA A 67 20.57 -5.49 -1.68
N ARG A 68 19.41 -5.96 -2.17
CA ARG A 68 18.70 -5.34 -3.30
C ARG A 68 18.27 -3.91 -2.99
N LEU A 69 17.65 -3.68 -1.83
CA LEU A 69 17.20 -2.34 -1.43
C LEU A 69 18.38 -1.39 -1.27
N LEU A 70 19.48 -1.85 -0.67
CA LEU A 70 20.69 -1.05 -0.52
C LEU A 70 21.29 -0.65 -1.89
N TYR A 71 21.31 -1.58 -2.86
CA TYR A 71 21.72 -1.27 -4.24
C TYR A 71 20.86 -0.17 -4.87
N MET A 72 19.55 -0.19 -4.59
CA MET A 72 18.60 0.84 -5.01
C MET A 72 18.64 2.12 -4.15
N LYS A 73 19.51 2.19 -3.14
CA LYS A 73 19.60 3.27 -2.12
C LYS A 73 18.32 3.45 -1.30
N GLU A 74 17.55 2.37 -1.14
CA GLU A 74 16.33 2.31 -0.36
C GLU A 74 16.53 1.51 0.93
N LYS A 75 15.51 1.54 1.80
CA LYS A 75 15.45 0.75 3.03
C LYS A 75 14.05 0.15 3.20
N PRO A 76 13.92 -1.00 3.89
CA PRO A 76 12.60 -1.48 4.28
C PRO A 76 11.85 -0.45 5.13
N LEU A 77 10.52 -0.44 4.98
CA LEU A 77 9.63 0.39 5.76
C LEU A 77 9.43 -0.21 7.15
N THR A 78 9.59 0.63 8.18
CA THR A 78 9.37 0.25 9.57
C THR A 78 7.89 0.26 9.92
N TYR A 79 7.57 -0.16 11.15
CA TYR A 79 6.21 -0.07 11.68
C TYR A 79 5.74 1.39 11.79
N GLU A 80 6.64 2.29 12.20
CA GLU A 80 6.36 3.72 12.39
C GLU A 80 5.96 4.40 11.09
N HIS A 81 6.55 4.01 9.94
CA HIS A 81 6.11 4.50 8.64
C HIS A 81 4.64 4.13 8.38
N GLY A 82 4.22 2.90 8.67
CA GLY A 82 2.83 2.47 8.51
C GLY A 82 1.87 3.24 9.43
N VAL A 83 2.25 3.46 10.69
CA VAL A 83 1.44 4.25 11.63
C VAL A 83 1.34 5.71 11.19
N LYS A 84 2.44 6.27 10.67
CA LYS A 84 2.46 7.62 10.12
C LYS A 84 1.51 7.74 8.92
N LEU A 85 1.64 6.83 7.95
CA LEU A 85 0.77 6.79 6.77
C LEU A 85 -0.70 6.75 7.16
N ALA A 86 -1.08 5.88 8.10
CA ALA A 86 -2.46 5.73 8.56
C ALA A 86 -3.06 6.99 9.20
N LYS A 87 -2.22 7.92 9.69
CA LYS A 87 -2.67 9.20 10.24
C LYS A 87 -2.76 10.31 9.19
N GLU A 88 -2.01 10.18 8.10
CA GLU A 88 -1.93 11.19 7.03
C GLU A 88 -3.03 11.01 5.97
N VAL A 89 -3.52 9.78 5.78
CA VAL A 89 -4.52 9.45 4.76
C VAL A 89 -5.96 9.52 5.25
#